data_AF-Q2GPS6-F1
#
_entry.id   AF-Q2GPS6-F1
#
_cell.length_a   1.000
_cell.length_b   1.000
_cell.length_c   1.000
_cell.angle_alpha   90.00
_cell.angle_beta   90.00
_cell.angle_gamma   90.00
#
_symmetry.space_group_name_H-M   'P 1'
#
loop_
_entity.id
_entity.type
_entity.pdbx_description
1 polymer ?
#
loop_
_entity_poly.entity_id
_entity_poly.type
_entity_poly.pdbx_seq_one_letter_code
_entity_poly.pdbx_strand_id
1 'polypeptide(L)'
;MDGFDYMQDVVGQLPFLKTYSHLLLAFPLSDDDSSRNKAKERLQSASVQLTKTFPWLAAKVVQKSSAPERPGSFHLEPCELWSSPNSIIRFKDCSNDMPSYQELVETRGPASMLPGDLLAPRKAFPETYYETERDPAPVIALQANFVTGGLLLDCAAQHNFIDMSGINQCYNLLATALRGEPFPSDAIAEGNMDRRNLVPLLQENETVLDHGQFLRPGSDDLPPPPREPESPFLWRYFRFSRATLAALKAMATPPTAGREACPSSPPSYVSTNDALSAFCWQRVTATRLARRKTPEAVAKFCRAVDARRAMGVPQGYMGDLVTIATSTMGFRELVEAPLAEISNRFRRDLEAVNNRDYVRSFATWIARTADKATIAYGGKFNPDTDIGSSSWAHIRLATVDFGPLGRPSLIRRPDFVPLKSDIYFMPQTESGDIDALVCFNRADLDGLMKDEMWTTYADYIG
;
A
#
# COMPACT_ATOMS: atom_id res chain seq x y z
N MET A 1 32.48 -4.98 -9.09
CA MET A 1 31.19 -5.14 -9.79
C MET A 1 30.41 -3.90 -9.47
N ASP A 2 30.44 -2.94 -10.36
CA ASP A 2 30.09 -1.55 -10.07
C ASP A 2 28.57 -1.35 -10.10
N GLY A 3 28.02 -1.05 -8.91
CA GLY A 3 26.78 -0.29 -8.70
C GLY A 3 25.45 -1.04 -8.88
N PHE A 4 24.54 -0.81 -7.93
CA PHE A 4 23.10 -1.05 -8.10
C PHE A 4 22.40 0.16 -8.76
N ASP A 5 23.13 0.95 -9.54
CA ASP A 5 22.64 2.24 -10.09
C ASP A 5 21.46 2.06 -11.06
N TYR A 6 21.37 0.90 -11.71
CA TYR A 6 20.23 0.53 -12.56
C TYR A 6 18.91 0.35 -11.78
N MET A 7 18.96 0.31 -10.44
CA MET A 7 17.77 0.23 -9.58
C MET A 7 17.25 1.61 -9.14
N GLN A 8 17.83 2.70 -9.65
CA GLN A 8 17.35 4.05 -9.37
C GLN A 8 16.26 4.45 -10.36
N ASP A 9 15.14 4.91 -9.83
CA ASP A 9 14.08 5.56 -10.58
C ASP A 9 13.72 6.91 -9.96
N VAL A 10 12.95 7.70 -10.70
CA VAL A 10 12.63 9.09 -10.36
C VAL A 10 11.60 9.18 -9.22
N VAL A 11 10.61 8.29 -9.19
CA VAL A 11 9.54 8.32 -8.18
C VAL A 11 10.09 7.91 -6.81
N GLY A 12 10.95 6.89 -6.81
CA GLY A 12 11.71 6.44 -5.66
C GLY A 12 12.67 7.49 -5.09
N GLN A 13 12.86 8.65 -5.72
CA GLN A 13 13.63 9.75 -5.11
C GLN A 13 12.82 10.64 -4.15
N LEU A 14 11.53 10.37 -3.96
CA LEU A 14 10.67 11.15 -3.07
C LEU A 14 10.99 10.84 -1.59
N PRO A 15 11.45 11.82 -0.78
CA PRO A 15 11.88 11.55 0.59
C PRO A 15 10.80 11.02 1.54
N PHE A 16 9.53 11.30 1.26
CA PHE A 16 8.42 10.79 2.10
C PHE A 16 8.21 9.29 1.98
N LEU A 17 8.77 8.65 0.95
CA LEU A 17 8.80 7.20 0.78
C LEU A 17 9.98 6.56 1.55
N LYS A 18 10.79 7.35 2.29
CA LYS A 18 11.85 6.83 3.16
C LYS A 18 11.24 6.19 4.42
N THR A 19 10.70 5.00 4.23
CA THR A 19 9.91 4.21 5.19
C THR A 19 9.76 2.77 4.66
N TYR A 20 8.97 1.93 5.33
CA TYR A 20 8.65 0.58 4.85
C TYR A 20 7.14 0.36 4.68
N SER A 21 6.81 -0.37 3.62
CA SER A 21 5.50 -0.99 3.42
C SER A 21 5.54 -2.42 3.94
N HIS A 22 4.44 -2.85 4.56
CA HIS A 22 4.33 -4.17 5.21
C HIS A 22 3.12 -4.94 4.73
N LEU A 23 3.30 -6.24 4.56
CA LEU A 23 2.23 -7.20 4.38
C LEU A 23 2.60 -8.47 5.16
N LEU A 24 1.65 -9.01 5.92
CA LEU A 24 1.81 -10.19 6.76
C LEU A 24 0.87 -11.30 6.28
N LEU A 25 1.42 -12.51 6.16
CA LEU A 25 0.72 -13.73 5.79
C LEU A 25 0.69 -14.70 6.97
N ALA A 26 -0.46 -15.31 7.27
CA ALA A 26 -0.60 -16.29 8.34
C ALA A 26 -0.79 -17.71 7.79
N PHE A 27 0.02 -18.66 8.26
CA PHE A 27 0.00 -20.06 7.84
C PHE A 27 -0.21 -21.00 9.03
N PRO A 28 -0.94 -22.12 8.86
CA PRO A 28 -0.97 -23.17 9.86
C PRO A 28 0.40 -23.86 9.91
N LEU A 29 0.87 -24.20 11.11
CA LEU A 29 2.14 -24.91 11.30
C LEU A 29 2.09 -25.68 12.61
N SER A 30 2.49 -26.96 12.58
CA SER A 30 2.57 -27.77 13.79
C SER A 30 3.63 -27.21 14.75
N ASP A 31 3.35 -27.31 16.05
CA ASP A 31 4.22 -26.81 17.12
C ASP A 31 5.45 -27.68 17.39
N ASP A 32 5.53 -28.87 16.79
CA ASP A 32 6.67 -29.75 16.97
C ASP A 32 7.96 -29.16 16.39
N ASP A 33 9.08 -29.42 17.07
CA ASP A 33 10.39 -28.91 16.68
C ASP A 33 10.79 -29.33 15.26
N SER A 34 10.36 -30.50 14.79
CA SER A 34 10.69 -30.97 13.44
C SER A 34 10.05 -30.07 12.38
N SER A 35 8.75 -29.79 12.53
CA SER A 35 8.00 -28.89 11.64
C SER A 35 8.56 -27.47 11.66
N ARG A 36 8.82 -26.91 12.86
CA ARG A 36 9.39 -25.56 13.01
C ARG A 36 10.79 -25.44 12.39
N ASN A 37 11.67 -26.42 12.65
CA ASN A 37 13.03 -26.43 12.08
C ASN A 37 12.99 -26.59 10.54
N LYS A 38 12.13 -27.46 10.01
CA LYS A 38 11.97 -27.62 8.57
C LYS A 38 11.44 -26.34 7.90
N ALA A 39 10.47 -25.66 8.52
CA ALA A 39 9.97 -24.37 8.03
C ALA A 39 11.09 -23.31 8.01
N LYS A 40 11.90 -23.24 9.07
CA LYS A 40 13.05 -22.34 9.18
C LYS A 40 14.07 -22.58 8.06
N GLU A 41 14.50 -23.83 7.87
CA GLU A 41 15.46 -24.20 6.82
C GLU A 41 14.93 -23.87 5.42
N ARG A 42 13.66 -24.20 5.14
CA ARG A 42 13.03 -23.96 3.83
C ARG A 42 12.89 -22.47 3.53
N LEU A 43 12.41 -21.68 4.49
CA LEU A 43 12.29 -20.23 4.34
C LEU A 43 13.66 -19.55 4.18
N GLN A 44 14.66 -19.99 4.95
CA GLN A 44 16.03 -19.48 4.81
C GLN A 44 16.62 -19.81 3.44
N SER A 45 16.47 -21.05 2.97
CA SER A 45 16.93 -21.49 1.65
C SER A 45 16.23 -20.73 0.53
N ALA A 46 14.90 -20.57 0.60
CA ALA A 46 14.10 -19.82 -0.37
C ALA A 46 14.49 -18.34 -0.42
N SER A 47 14.74 -17.72 0.75
CA SER A 47 15.19 -16.33 0.84
C SER A 47 16.59 -16.13 0.24
N VAL A 48 17.49 -17.09 0.45
CA VAL A 48 18.84 -17.08 -0.16
C VAL A 48 18.75 -17.29 -1.68
N GLN A 49 17.87 -18.16 -2.17
CA GLN A 49 17.65 -18.31 -3.60
C GLN A 49 17.13 -17.00 -4.22
N LEU A 50 16.16 -16.36 -3.56
CA LEU A 50 15.62 -15.08 -3.99
C LEU A 50 16.72 -14.01 -4.11
N THR A 51 17.54 -13.81 -3.08
CA THR A 51 18.59 -12.78 -3.10
C THR A 51 19.79 -13.15 -3.98
N LYS A 52 20.03 -14.44 -4.26
CA LYS A 52 21.01 -14.84 -5.28
C LYS A 52 20.56 -14.47 -6.69
N THR A 53 19.27 -14.62 -6.99
CA THR A 53 18.71 -14.24 -8.30
C THR A 53 18.53 -12.73 -8.44
N PHE A 54 18.18 -12.04 -7.35
CA PHE A 54 17.97 -10.60 -7.31
C PHE A 54 18.87 -9.97 -6.24
N PRO A 55 20.19 -9.81 -6.49
CA PRO A 55 21.15 -9.35 -5.48
C PRO A 55 20.82 -7.99 -4.87
N TRP A 56 20.12 -7.12 -5.61
CA TRP A 56 19.69 -5.81 -5.13
C TRP A 56 18.69 -5.89 -3.95
N LEU A 57 17.97 -7.00 -3.78
CA LEU A 57 17.10 -7.22 -2.62
C LEU A 57 17.90 -7.35 -1.31
N ALA A 58 19.14 -7.81 -1.36
CA ALA A 58 20.03 -7.88 -0.19
C ALA A 58 20.87 -6.61 0.00
N ALA A 59 20.61 -5.55 -0.76
CA ALA A 59 21.31 -4.28 -0.63
C ALA A 59 20.78 -3.46 0.56
N LYS A 60 21.59 -2.48 1.00
CA LYS A 60 21.17 -1.39 1.89
C LYS A 60 20.83 -0.14 1.07
N VAL A 61 19.78 0.56 1.49
CA VAL A 61 19.42 1.89 1.02
C VAL A 61 20.27 2.92 1.74
N VAL A 62 20.91 3.81 0.99
CA VAL A 62 21.69 4.93 1.52
C VAL A 62 21.23 6.23 0.89
N GLN A 63 21.20 7.30 1.67
CA GLN A 63 20.96 8.64 1.15
C GLN A 63 22.29 9.35 0.91
N LYS A 64 22.61 9.65 -0.35
CA LYS A 64 23.85 10.36 -0.73
C LYS A 64 23.53 11.80 -1.09
N SER A 65 24.19 12.74 -0.44
CA SER A 65 24.13 14.14 -0.87
C SER A 65 25.34 14.50 -1.75
N SER A 66 25.06 15.23 -2.83
CA SER A 66 26.09 15.76 -3.74
C SER A 66 26.70 17.07 -3.23
N ALA A 67 26.05 17.76 -2.30
CA ALA A 67 26.52 18.98 -1.64
C ALA A 67 25.70 19.23 -0.36
N PRO A 68 26.27 19.85 0.71
CA PRO A 68 25.56 20.07 1.98
C PRO A 68 24.17 20.73 1.86
N GLU A 69 23.97 21.54 0.82
CA GLU A 69 22.74 22.30 0.57
C GLU A 69 21.75 21.61 -0.37
N ARG A 70 22.08 20.43 -0.92
CA ARG A 70 21.18 19.68 -1.82
C ARG A 70 20.53 18.50 -1.09
N PRO A 71 19.23 18.24 -1.30
CA PRO A 71 18.60 17.01 -0.82
C PRO A 71 19.34 15.80 -1.38
N GLY A 72 19.68 14.83 -0.52
CA GLY A 72 20.33 13.62 -0.97
C GLY A 72 19.40 12.73 -1.80
N SER A 73 19.95 12.02 -2.78
CA SER A 73 19.26 10.97 -3.54
C SER A 73 19.41 9.61 -2.86
N PHE A 74 18.48 8.70 -3.13
CA PHE A 74 18.47 7.35 -2.59
C PHE A 74 19.16 6.37 -3.54
N HIS A 75 20.14 5.64 -3.02
CA HIS A 75 20.96 4.68 -3.75
C HIS A 75 20.94 3.34 -3.02
N LEU A 76 21.30 2.29 -3.76
CA LEU A 76 21.54 0.97 -3.19
C LEU A 76 23.02 0.69 -3.12
N GLU A 77 23.47 0.15 -1.99
CA GLU A 77 24.84 -0.33 -1.77
C GLU A 77 24.83 -1.78 -1.27
N PRO A 78 25.86 -2.57 -1.58
CA PRO A 78 26.00 -3.90 -1.00
C PRO A 78 25.95 -3.88 0.53
N CYS A 79 25.34 -4.90 1.13
CA CYS A 79 25.30 -5.08 2.58
C CYS A 79 25.63 -6.53 2.96
N GLU A 80 26.80 -6.73 3.57
CA GLU A 80 27.29 -8.07 3.94
C GLU A 80 26.43 -8.75 5.02
N LEU A 81 25.68 -7.97 5.82
CA LEU A 81 24.82 -8.48 6.88
C LEU A 81 23.71 -9.41 6.36
N TRP A 82 23.26 -9.22 5.11
CA TRP A 82 22.14 -9.98 4.54
C TRP A 82 22.47 -10.64 3.20
N SER A 83 23.61 -10.32 2.59
CA SER A 83 24.08 -11.02 1.39
C SER A 83 24.51 -12.45 1.71
N SER A 84 24.32 -13.37 0.76
CA SER A 84 24.77 -14.78 0.87
C SER A 84 26.22 -14.86 1.40
N PRO A 85 26.50 -15.67 2.44
CA PRO A 85 25.68 -16.76 2.98
C PRO A 85 24.62 -16.35 4.02
N ASN A 86 24.54 -15.07 4.39
CA ASN A 86 23.48 -14.55 5.26
C ASN A 86 22.14 -14.47 4.52
N SER A 87 21.09 -14.03 5.23
CA SER A 87 19.74 -13.95 4.67
C SER A 87 18.98 -12.73 5.16
N ILE A 88 18.04 -12.27 4.33
CA ILE A 88 17.10 -11.19 4.63
C ILE A 88 15.98 -11.62 5.60
N ILE A 89 15.88 -12.92 5.92
CA ILE A 89 14.88 -13.46 6.84
C ILE A 89 15.43 -13.64 8.25
N ARG A 90 14.62 -13.25 9.23
CA ARG A 90 14.80 -13.55 10.66
C ARG A 90 13.65 -14.38 11.20
N PHE A 91 13.91 -15.05 12.31
CA PHE A 91 12.97 -15.93 12.98
C PHE A 91 12.77 -15.47 14.41
N LYS A 92 11.52 -15.47 14.86
CA LYS A 92 11.15 -15.09 16.22
C LYS A 92 10.16 -16.11 16.77
N ASP A 93 10.35 -16.55 18.01
CA ASP A 93 9.34 -17.31 18.73
C ASP A 93 8.45 -16.33 19.50
N CYS A 94 7.19 -16.26 19.11
CA CYS A 94 6.16 -15.43 19.72
C CYS A 94 5.08 -16.29 20.40
N SER A 95 5.33 -17.58 20.64
CA SER A 95 4.31 -18.52 21.17
C SER A 95 3.77 -18.11 22.55
N ASN A 96 4.53 -17.32 23.31
CA ASN A 96 4.10 -16.80 24.63
C ASN A 96 3.59 -15.35 24.59
N ASP A 97 3.80 -14.64 23.48
CA ASP A 97 3.53 -13.20 23.36
C ASP A 97 2.32 -12.90 22.47
N MET A 98 1.83 -13.90 21.73
CA MET A 98 0.77 -13.77 20.74
C MET A 98 -0.36 -14.77 20.97
N PRO A 99 -1.60 -14.40 20.61
CA PRO A 99 -2.70 -15.36 20.45
C PRO A 99 -2.31 -16.53 19.52
N SER A 100 -2.98 -17.66 19.72
CA SER A 100 -2.78 -18.82 18.85
C SER A 100 -3.16 -18.52 17.40
N TYR A 101 -2.57 -19.25 16.45
CA TYR A 101 -2.96 -19.14 15.04
C TYR A 101 -4.46 -19.40 14.84
N GLN A 102 -5.03 -20.38 15.54
CA GLN A 102 -6.46 -20.68 15.45
C GLN A 102 -7.31 -19.49 15.89
N GLU A 103 -6.98 -18.88 17.03
CA GLU A 103 -7.68 -17.70 17.55
C GLU A 103 -7.58 -16.50 16.60
N LEU A 104 -6.39 -16.26 16.02
CA LEU A 104 -6.21 -15.22 15.00
C LEU A 104 -7.11 -15.46 13.78
N VAL A 105 -7.20 -16.70 13.27
CA VAL A 105 -8.06 -17.03 12.13
C VAL A 105 -9.55 -16.87 12.47
N GLU A 106 -9.99 -17.40 13.61
CA GLU A 106 -11.39 -17.34 14.07
C GLU A 106 -11.86 -15.89 14.27
N THR A 107 -11.00 -15.03 14.83
CA THR A 107 -11.26 -13.60 15.00
C THR A 107 -11.04 -12.77 13.73
N ARG A 108 -10.61 -13.41 12.62
CA ARG A 108 -10.23 -12.77 11.36
C ARG A 108 -9.07 -11.77 11.51
N GLY A 109 -8.21 -11.91 12.51
CA GLY A 109 -6.97 -11.14 12.68
C GLY A 109 -7.20 -9.63 12.74
N PRO A 110 -7.85 -9.11 13.80
CA PRO A 110 -8.02 -7.68 13.97
C PRO A 110 -6.69 -6.96 14.21
N ALA A 111 -6.62 -5.67 13.90
CA ALA A 111 -5.39 -4.88 14.02
C ALA A 111 -4.83 -4.92 15.46
N SER A 112 -5.70 -4.83 16.46
CA SER A 112 -5.34 -4.88 17.89
C SER A 112 -4.64 -6.17 18.34
N MET A 113 -4.78 -7.27 17.59
CA MET A 113 -4.12 -8.55 17.86
C MET A 113 -2.82 -8.73 17.07
N LEU A 114 -2.41 -7.75 16.26
CA LEU A 114 -1.26 -7.85 15.36
C LEU A 114 -0.26 -6.71 15.61
N PRO A 115 0.38 -6.64 16.80
CA PRO A 115 1.31 -5.57 17.13
C PRO A 115 2.52 -5.55 16.17
N GLY A 116 2.65 -4.48 15.40
CA GLY A 116 3.69 -4.30 14.39
C GLY A 116 5.10 -4.33 14.98
N ASP A 117 5.32 -3.69 16.13
CA ASP A 117 6.64 -3.67 16.80
C ASP A 117 7.14 -5.07 17.21
N LEU A 118 6.22 -6.02 17.41
CA LEU A 118 6.53 -7.40 17.74
C LEU A 118 6.70 -8.26 16.48
N LEU A 119 5.78 -8.14 15.52
CA LEU A 119 5.66 -9.02 14.36
C LEU A 119 6.48 -8.59 13.15
N ALA A 120 6.86 -7.32 13.08
CA ALA A 120 7.48 -6.74 11.92
C ALA A 120 8.99 -6.50 12.12
N PRO A 121 9.77 -6.59 11.03
CA PRO A 121 11.20 -6.41 11.06
C PRO A 121 11.63 -4.92 11.14
N ARG A 122 10.74 -4.00 10.74
CA ARG A 122 11.04 -2.59 10.50
C ARG A 122 9.84 -1.72 10.89
N LYS A 123 10.09 -0.42 11.05
CA LYS A 123 9.06 0.62 11.19
C LYS A 123 8.26 0.75 9.90
N ALA A 124 6.98 1.12 10.00
CA ALA A 124 6.11 1.29 8.85
C ALA A 124 5.74 2.75 8.57
N PHE A 125 5.26 3.01 7.35
CA PHE A 125 4.69 4.31 6.98
C PHE A 125 3.59 4.75 7.98
N PRO A 126 3.61 6.00 8.48
CA PRO A 126 4.38 7.17 8.01
C PRO A 126 5.73 7.40 8.68
N GLU A 127 6.19 6.51 9.57
CA GLU A 127 7.47 6.73 10.26
C GLU A 127 8.64 6.65 9.28
N THR A 128 9.55 7.60 9.41
CA THR A 128 10.86 7.53 8.75
C THR A 128 11.89 6.87 9.66
N TYR A 129 13.07 6.61 9.11
CA TYR A 129 14.19 5.99 9.82
C TYR A 129 15.50 6.73 9.54
N TYR A 130 16.47 6.49 10.43
CA TYR A 130 17.84 6.93 10.29
C TYR A 130 18.74 5.71 10.20
N GLU A 131 19.32 5.49 9.03
CA GLU A 131 20.26 4.42 8.77
C GLU A 131 21.62 4.71 9.43
N THR A 132 22.23 3.68 10.01
CA THR A 132 23.61 3.72 10.52
C THR A 132 24.37 2.49 10.03
N GLU A 133 25.69 2.46 10.11
CA GLU A 133 26.45 1.23 9.77
C GLU A 133 26.08 0.03 10.66
N ARG A 134 25.56 0.27 11.88
CA ARG A 134 25.11 -0.79 12.79
C ARG A 134 23.65 -1.19 12.58
N ASP A 135 22.86 -0.30 12.00
CA ASP A 135 21.47 -0.54 11.62
C ASP A 135 21.21 -0.01 10.20
N PRO A 136 21.76 -0.68 9.18
CA PRO A 136 21.56 -0.27 7.79
C PRO A 136 20.10 -0.53 7.37
N ALA A 137 19.60 0.24 6.41
CA ALA A 137 18.24 0.12 5.91
C ALA A 137 18.15 -0.91 4.77
N PRO A 138 17.58 -2.11 4.96
CA PRO A 138 17.45 -3.11 3.88
C PRO A 138 16.46 -2.66 2.82
N VAL A 139 16.67 -3.11 1.59
CA VAL A 139 15.63 -3.01 0.55
C VAL A 139 14.40 -3.83 0.93
N ILE A 140 14.61 -5.05 1.45
CA ILE A 140 13.55 -5.94 1.92
C ILE A 140 14.02 -6.71 3.15
N ALA A 141 13.12 -6.93 4.11
CA ALA A 141 13.34 -7.76 5.28
C ALA A 141 12.14 -8.66 5.53
N LEU A 142 12.39 -9.93 5.83
CA LEU A 142 11.34 -10.90 6.17
C LEU A 142 11.45 -11.25 7.66
N GLN A 143 10.32 -11.42 8.34
CA GLN A 143 10.28 -11.94 9.70
C GLN A 143 9.24 -13.06 9.80
N ALA A 144 9.71 -14.27 10.10
CA ALA A 144 8.86 -15.41 10.41
C ALA A 144 8.67 -15.49 11.93
N ASN A 145 7.44 -15.27 12.38
CA ASN A 145 7.04 -15.30 13.78
C ASN A 145 6.31 -16.63 14.05
N PHE A 146 6.90 -17.51 14.84
CA PHE A 146 6.23 -18.73 15.29
C PHE A 146 5.24 -18.38 16.40
N VAL A 147 4.00 -18.82 16.24
CA VAL A 147 2.93 -18.74 17.24
C VAL A 147 2.42 -20.14 17.52
N THR A 148 1.66 -20.34 18.59
CA THR A 148 1.04 -21.65 18.86
C THR A 148 0.16 -22.06 17.68
N GLY A 149 0.47 -23.20 17.07
CA GLY A 149 -0.23 -23.76 15.91
C GLY A 149 -0.03 -23.04 14.58
N GLY A 150 0.94 -22.12 14.46
CA GLY A 150 1.14 -21.41 13.19
C GLY A 150 2.40 -20.57 13.04
N LEU A 151 2.49 -19.92 11.88
CA LEU A 151 3.57 -19.03 11.49
C LEU A 151 3.01 -17.77 10.83
N LEU A 152 3.43 -16.61 11.31
CA LEU A 152 3.12 -15.31 10.73
C LEU A 152 4.36 -14.76 10.00
N LEU A 153 4.29 -14.64 8.69
CA LEU A 153 5.40 -14.17 7.84
C LEU A 153 5.14 -12.74 7.39
N ASP A 154 5.85 -11.77 7.99
CA ASP A 154 5.84 -10.38 7.57
C ASP A 154 6.94 -10.11 6.52
N CYS A 155 6.59 -9.29 5.54
CA CYS A 155 7.52 -8.72 4.56
C CYS A 155 7.49 -7.20 4.66
N ALA A 156 8.63 -6.62 5.03
CA ALA A 156 8.86 -5.19 5.00
C ALA A 156 9.70 -4.84 3.79
N ALA A 157 9.21 -3.94 2.94
CA ALA A 157 9.95 -3.46 1.79
C ALA A 157 10.09 -1.94 1.81
N GLN A 158 11.30 -1.47 1.53
CA GLN A 158 11.63 -0.05 1.56
C GLN A 158 10.88 0.66 0.42
N HIS A 159 10.04 1.63 0.76
CA HIS A 159 9.01 2.14 -0.15
C HIS A 159 9.57 2.98 -1.31
N ASN A 160 10.78 3.54 -1.21
CA ASN A 160 11.46 4.15 -2.35
C ASN A 160 11.77 3.13 -3.45
N PHE A 161 11.93 1.84 -3.11
CA PHE A 161 12.37 0.82 -4.05
C PHE A 161 11.34 -0.23 -4.39
N ILE A 162 10.31 -0.44 -3.57
CA ILE A 162 9.31 -1.50 -3.74
C ILE A 162 7.94 -1.00 -3.28
N ASP A 163 6.96 -0.99 -4.18
CA ASP A 163 5.54 -0.77 -3.85
C ASP A 163 4.85 -2.09 -3.45
N MET A 164 3.55 -2.04 -3.13
CA MET A 164 2.81 -3.25 -2.73
C MET A 164 2.69 -4.30 -3.86
N SER A 165 2.65 -3.87 -5.13
CA SER A 165 2.71 -4.82 -6.26
C SER A 165 4.06 -5.54 -6.29
N GLY A 166 5.15 -4.84 -5.97
CA GLY A 166 6.48 -5.43 -5.79
C GLY A 166 6.58 -6.38 -4.59
N ILE A 167 5.97 -6.05 -3.43
CA ILE A 167 5.85 -6.98 -2.29
C ILE A 167 5.11 -8.26 -2.72
N ASN A 168 4.00 -8.11 -3.44
CA ASN A 168 3.27 -9.26 -3.99
C ASN A 168 4.17 -10.13 -4.88
N GLN A 169 4.96 -9.53 -5.77
CA GLN A 169 5.88 -10.30 -6.61
C GLN A 169 6.97 -11.00 -5.79
N CYS A 170 7.52 -10.34 -4.76
CA CYS A 170 8.47 -10.97 -3.84
C CYS A 170 7.87 -12.21 -3.15
N TYR A 171 6.61 -12.14 -2.73
CA TYR A 171 5.93 -13.30 -2.15
C TYR A 171 5.66 -14.41 -3.17
N ASN A 172 5.27 -14.09 -4.40
CA ASN A 172 5.07 -15.10 -5.45
C ASN A 172 6.39 -15.83 -5.77
N LEU A 173 7.50 -15.10 -5.86
CA LEU A 173 8.83 -15.69 -6.04
C LEU A 173 9.26 -16.52 -4.82
N LEU A 174 9.03 -16.02 -3.61
CA LEU A 174 9.30 -16.79 -2.38
C LEU A 174 8.50 -18.10 -2.36
N ALA A 175 7.22 -18.07 -2.74
CA ALA A 175 6.37 -19.25 -2.84
C ALA A 175 6.92 -20.25 -3.87
N THR A 176 7.35 -19.78 -5.04
CA THR A 176 8.01 -20.62 -6.07
C THR A 176 9.27 -21.30 -5.53
N ALA A 177 10.13 -20.56 -4.83
CA ALA A 177 11.32 -21.15 -4.20
C ALA A 177 10.96 -22.17 -3.10
N LEU A 178 9.91 -21.91 -2.30
CA LEU A 178 9.45 -22.85 -1.27
C LEU A 178 8.89 -24.16 -1.86
N ARG A 179 8.31 -24.11 -3.06
CA ARG A 179 7.92 -25.32 -3.83
C ARG A 179 9.11 -26.04 -4.47
N GLY A 180 10.31 -25.48 -4.39
CA GLY A 180 11.51 -26.05 -5.01
C GLY A 180 11.54 -25.87 -6.54
N GLU A 181 10.77 -24.93 -7.05
CA GLU A 181 10.67 -24.64 -8.47
C GLU A 181 11.72 -23.58 -8.90
N PRO A 182 12.25 -23.65 -10.13
CA PRO A 182 13.06 -22.58 -10.67
C PRO A 182 12.20 -21.33 -10.91
N PHE A 183 12.79 -20.15 -10.76
CA PHE A 183 12.10 -18.92 -11.11
C PHE A 183 11.88 -18.84 -12.62
N PRO A 184 10.65 -18.47 -13.06
CA PRO A 184 10.37 -18.21 -14.48
C PRO A 184 11.32 -17.16 -15.07
N SER A 185 11.78 -17.37 -16.31
CA SER A 185 12.78 -16.50 -16.95
C SER A 185 12.29 -15.07 -17.16
N ASP A 186 11.00 -14.91 -17.47
CA ASP A 186 10.31 -13.62 -17.54
C ASP A 186 10.32 -12.93 -16.17
N ALA A 187 9.96 -13.63 -15.09
CA ALA A 187 9.99 -13.06 -13.74
C ALA A 187 11.39 -12.60 -13.30
N ILE A 188 12.45 -13.31 -13.72
CA ILE A 188 13.85 -12.90 -13.49
C ILE A 188 14.17 -11.61 -14.26
N ALA A 189 13.77 -11.52 -15.53
CA ALA A 189 13.99 -10.34 -16.37
C ALA A 189 13.23 -9.12 -15.84
N GLU A 190 11.95 -9.30 -15.51
CA GLU A 190 11.06 -8.25 -14.99
C GLU A 190 11.53 -7.71 -13.64
N GLY A 191 11.98 -8.60 -12.74
CA GLY A 191 12.49 -8.22 -11.43
C GLY A 191 13.90 -7.57 -11.44
N ASN A 192 14.61 -7.62 -12.57
CA ASN A 192 15.91 -6.99 -12.77
C ASN A 192 15.89 -5.87 -13.82
N MET A 193 14.71 -5.37 -14.21
CA MET A 193 14.60 -4.28 -15.19
C MET A 193 15.39 -3.05 -14.74
N ASP A 194 16.11 -2.44 -15.69
CA ASP A 194 16.77 -1.15 -15.49
C ASP A 194 15.71 -0.06 -15.33
N ARG A 195 15.71 0.57 -14.17
CA ARG A 195 14.68 1.53 -13.77
C ARG A 195 14.97 2.95 -14.24
N ARG A 196 16.22 3.26 -14.63
CA ARG A 196 16.70 4.63 -14.93
C ARG A 196 15.92 5.28 -16.06
N ASN A 197 15.50 4.50 -17.05
CA ASN A 197 14.78 4.96 -18.23
C ASN A 197 13.39 4.31 -18.39
N LEU A 198 12.89 3.64 -17.34
CA LEU A 198 11.59 2.95 -17.37
C LEU A 198 10.44 3.94 -17.67
N VAL A 199 10.52 5.13 -17.09
CA VAL A 199 9.65 6.26 -17.42
C VAL A 199 10.46 7.31 -18.18
N PRO A 200 10.39 7.35 -19.53
CA PRO A 200 11.10 8.36 -20.31
C PRO A 200 10.55 9.75 -20.01
N LEU A 201 11.44 10.64 -19.57
CA LEU A 201 11.10 12.03 -19.25
C LEU A 201 10.65 12.79 -20.51
N LEU A 202 9.96 13.90 -20.29
CA LEU A 202 9.56 14.83 -21.35
C LEU A 202 10.78 15.61 -21.86
N GLN A 203 10.83 15.81 -23.17
CA GLN A 203 11.78 16.69 -23.85
C GLN A 203 11.55 18.17 -23.46
N GLU A 204 12.48 19.06 -23.80
CA GLU A 204 12.38 20.49 -23.45
C GLU A 204 11.20 21.20 -24.13
N ASN A 205 10.80 20.74 -25.31
CA ASN A 205 9.66 21.27 -26.07
C ASN A 205 8.30 20.66 -25.66
N GLU A 206 8.29 19.61 -24.85
CA GLU A 206 7.08 18.99 -24.34
C GLU A 206 6.62 19.72 -23.06
N THR A 207 5.31 19.98 -22.95
CA THR A 207 4.73 20.71 -21.81
C THR A 207 4.58 19.80 -20.60
N VAL A 208 5.08 20.25 -19.44
CA VAL A 208 4.82 19.60 -18.15
C VAL A 208 3.44 20.03 -17.66
N LEU A 209 2.58 19.07 -17.36
CA LEU A 209 1.26 19.29 -16.76
C LEU A 209 1.39 19.90 -15.35
N ASP A 210 0.30 20.48 -14.86
CA ASP A 210 0.24 20.97 -13.48
C ASP A 210 0.17 19.79 -12.48
N HIS A 211 1.14 19.75 -11.58
CA HIS A 211 1.28 18.76 -10.50
C HIS A 211 1.23 19.41 -9.11
N GLY A 212 0.73 20.66 -9.01
CA GLY A 212 0.67 21.43 -7.76
C GLY A 212 -0.11 20.75 -6.64
N GLN A 213 -1.03 19.82 -6.96
CA GLN A 213 -1.74 19.00 -5.97
C GLN A 213 -0.85 18.14 -5.09
N PHE A 214 0.39 17.87 -5.51
CA PHE A 214 1.38 17.08 -4.77
C PHE A 214 2.30 17.94 -3.88
N LEU A 215 2.21 19.27 -3.97
CA LEU A 215 3.00 20.16 -3.14
C LEU A 215 2.47 20.13 -1.70
N ARG A 216 3.39 19.98 -0.76
CA ARG A 216 3.13 20.14 0.67
C ARG A 216 2.88 21.63 0.96
N PRO A 217 2.02 21.95 1.94
CA PRO A 217 1.91 23.31 2.42
C PRO A 217 3.25 23.74 3.03
N GLY A 218 3.60 25.02 2.86
CA GLY A 218 4.74 25.61 3.57
C GLY A 218 4.51 25.57 5.09
N SER A 219 5.57 25.76 5.88
CA SER A 219 5.47 25.85 7.34
C SER A 219 4.48 26.93 7.80
N ASP A 220 4.32 27.97 7.00
CA ASP A 220 3.49 29.14 7.29
C ASP A 220 2.01 28.95 6.88
N ASP A 221 1.70 27.89 6.12
CA ASP A 221 0.36 27.55 5.63
C ASP A 221 -0.34 26.45 6.46
N LEU A 222 0.21 26.11 7.63
CA LEU A 222 -0.39 25.13 8.51
C LEU A 222 -1.77 25.63 8.98
N PRO A 223 -2.85 24.86 8.79
CA PRO A 223 -4.15 25.24 9.29
C PRO A 223 -4.12 25.38 10.81
N PRO A 224 -4.96 26.24 11.40
CA PRO A 224 -5.06 26.37 12.84
C PRO A 224 -5.36 25.01 13.47
N PRO A 225 -4.89 24.76 14.70
CA PRO A 225 -5.09 23.48 15.38
C PRO A 225 -6.59 23.15 15.45
N PRO A 226 -6.95 21.86 15.40
CA PRO A 226 -8.35 21.44 15.39
C PRO A 226 -9.09 21.98 16.62
N ARG A 227 -10.37 22.36 16.41
CA ARG A 227 -11.24 22.95 17.46
C ARG A 227 -11.64 21.97 18.56
N GLU A 228 -11.45 20.66 18.35
CA GLU A 228 -11.75 19.61 19.32
C GLU A 228 -10.46 18.98 19.84
N PRO A 229 -10.42 18.50 21.11
CA PRO A 229 -9.29 17.73 21.62
C PRO A 229 -9.03 16.54 20.70
N GLU A 230 -7.76 16.26 20.40
CA GLU A 230 -7.39 15.18 19.48
C GLU A 230 -7.91 13.83 20.00
N SER A 231 -8.97 13.34 19.35
CA SER A 231 -9.41 11.96 19.50
C SER A 231 -8.36 11.05 18.85
N PRO A 232 -7.90 9.98 19.53
CA PRO A 232 -6.81 9.16 19.02
C PRO A 232 -7.22 8.51 17.69
N PHE A 233 -6.28 8.50 16.74
CA PHE A 233 -6.43 7.73 15.51
C PHE A 233 -6.12 6.26 15.77
N LEU A 234 -6.97 5.39 15.23
CA LEU A 234 -6.91 3.96 15.47
C LEU A 234 -7.06 3.21 14.16
N TRP A 235 -6.24 2.18 13.98
CA TRP A 235 -6.40 1.20 12.91
C TRP A 235 -7.53 0.24 13.22
N ARG A 236 -8.47 0.04 12.28
CA ARG A 236 -9.60 -0.89 12.39
C ARG A 236 -9.88 -1.61 11.08
N TYR A 237 -10.25 -2.88 11.19
CA TYR A 237 -10.64 -3.68 10.04
C TYR A 237 -12.16 -3.75 9.89
N PHE A 238 -12.61 -3.66 8.64
CA PHE A 238 -13.99 -3.91 8.24
C PHE A 238 -14.01 -4.84 7.04
N ARG A 239 -14.81 -5.89 7.09
CA ARG A 239 -15.02 -6.82 5.98
C ARG A 239 -16.19 -6.37 5.11
N PHE A 240 -15.92 -6.33 3.81
CA PHE A 240 -16.93 -6.24 2.77
C PHE A 240 -17.00 -7.59 2.07
N SER A 241 -18.06 -8.35 2.35
CA SER A 241 -18.26 -9.65 1.71
C SER A 241 -18.38 -9.53 0.20
N ARG A 242 -18.08 -10.60 -0.54
CA ARG A 242 -18.31 -10.67 -1.99
C ARG A 242 -19.72 -10.22 -2.39
N ALA A 243 -20.74 -10.57 -1.60
CA ALA A 243 -22.13 -10.20 -1.85
C ALA A 243 -22.35 -8.70 -1.64
N THR A 244 -21.84 -8.11 -0.57
CA THR A 244 -21.97 -6.67 -0.32
C THR A 244 -21.20 -5.86 -1.36
N LEU A 245 -20.01 -6.31 -1.77
CA LEU A 245 -19.24 -5.72 -2.88
C LEU A 245 -20.02 -5.74 -4.20
N ALA A 246 -20.71 -6.84 -4.52
CA ALA A 246 -21.54 -6.93 -5.71
C ALA A 246 -22.73 -5.96 -5.65
N ALA A 247 -23.38 -5.84 -4.48
CA ALA A 247 -24.46 -4.90 -4.26
C ALA A 247 -24.00 -3.43 -4.38
N LEU A 248 -22.86 -3.08 -3.78
CA LEU A 248 -22.26 -1.75 -3.92
C LEU A 248 -21.95 -1.44 -5.39
N LYS A 249 -21.36 -2.38 -6.14
CA LYS A 249 -21.10 -2.20 -7.57
C LYS A 249 -22.39 -2.02 -8.37
N ALA A 250 -23.44 -2.77 -8.06
CA ALA A 250 -24.73 -2.63 -8.72
C ALA A 250 -25.32 -1.22 -8.48
N MET A 251 -25.29 -0.72 -7.24
CA MET A 251 -25.74 0.65 -6.92
C MET A 251 -24.89 1.74 -7.60
N ALA A 252 -23.60 1.48 -7.79
CA ALA A 252 -22.69 2.39 -8.45
C ALA A 252 -22.83 2.38 -9.99
N THR A 253 -23.45 1.37 -10.58
CA THR A 253 -23.54 1.22 -12.03
C THR A 253 -24.78 1.98 -12.54
N PRO A 254 -24.62 3.05 -13.35
CA PRO A 254 -25.76 3.79 -13.88
C PRO A 254 -26.58 2.93 -14.87
N PRO A 255 -27.90 3.16 -14.99
CA PRO A 255 -28.71 2.48 -16.01
C PRO A 255 -28.18 2.76 -17.41
N THR A 256 -27.96 1.72 -18.21
CA THR A 256 -27.35 1.79 -19.56
C THR A 256 -28.34 2.11 -20.69
N ALA A 257 -29.64 2.24 -20.40
CA ALA A 257 -30.64 2.45 -21.43
C ALA A 257 -30.67 3.90 -21.95
N GLY A 258 -30.36 4.08 -23.25
CA GLY A 258 -30.72 5.26 -24.03
C GLY A 258 -29.73 6.43 -24.04
N ARG A 259 -28.44 6.23 -23.75
CA ARG A 259 -27.46 7.34 -23.73
C ARG A 259 -26.57 7.36 -24.98
N GLU A 260 -26.59 8.50 -25.67
CA GLU A 260 -25.58 8.84 -26.68
C GLU A 260 -24.25 9.18 -25.99
N ALA A 261 -23.14 8.74 -26.59
CA ALA A 261 -21.80 9.01 -26.08
C ALA A 261 -21.40 10.45 -26.42
N CYS A 262 -21.25 11.31 -25.40
CA CYS A 262 -20.60 12.62 -25.47
C CYS A 262 -19.38 12.64 -24.54
N PRO A 263 -18.41 13.55 -24.74
CA PRO A 263 -17.24 13.68 -23.85
C PRO A 263 -17.60 14.02 -22.39
N SER A 264 -18.80 14.54 -22.16
CA SER A 264 -19.40 14.80 -20.84
C SER A 264 -20.24 13.62 -20.31
N SER A 265 -20.41 12.55 -21.09
CA SER A 265 -21.15 11.37 -20.66
C SER A 265 -20.37 10.63 -19.56
N PRO A 266 -21.07 10.01 -18.60
CA PRO A 266 -20.39 9.24 -17.57
C PRO A 266 -19.63 8.06 -18.18
N PRO A 267 -18.54 7.60 -17.53
CA PRO A 267 -17.75 6.49 -18.02
C PRO A 267 -18.61 5.25 -18.24
N SER A 268 -18.25 4.45 -19.25
CA SER A 268 -19.00 3.25 -19.66
C SER A 268 -18.94 2.10 -18.63
N TYR A 269 -18.08 2.22 -17.61
CA TYR A 269 -17.83 1.19 -16.62
C TYR A 269 -17.37 1.79 -15.29
N VAL A 270 -17.85 1.23 -14.18
CA VAL A 270 -17.27 1.42 -12.85
C VAL A 270 -16.83 0.07 -12.28
N SER A 271 -15.69 0.06 -11.60
CA SER A 271 -15.18 -1.14 -10.94
C SER A 271 -15.76 -1.31 -9.53
N THR A 272 -15.65 -2.52 -8.99
CA THR A 272 -15.95 -2.78 -7.56
C THR A 272 -15.11 -1.88 -6.65
N ASN A 273 -13.88 -1.58 -7.04
CA ASN A 273 -12.99 -0.71 -6.27
C ASN A 273 -13.45 0.75 -6.26
N ASP A 274 -13.99 1.24 -7.38
CA ASP A 274 -14.58 2.59 -7.44
C ASP A 274 -15.80 2.66 -6.52
N ALA A 275 -16.69 1.66 -6.61
CA ALA A 275 -17.89 1.59 -5.79
C ALA A 275 -17.58 1.50 -4.30
N LEU A 276 -16.61 0.66 -3.91
CA LEU A 276 -16.20 0.52 -2.51
C LEU A 276 -15.52 1.79 -1.98
N SER A 277 -14.61 2.39 -2.77
CA SER A 277 -13.97 3.65 -2.39
C SER A 277 -15.01 4.77 -2.23
N ALA A 278 -16.00 4.83 -3.15
CA ALA A 278 -17.07 5.82 -3.13
C ALA A 278 -17.95 5.67 -1.89
N PHE A 279 -18.29 4.42 -1.56
CA PHE A 279 -19.05 4.10 -0.37
C PHE A 279 -18.32 4.55 0.90
N CYS A 280 -17.04 4.18 1.04
CA CYS A 280 -16.24 4.58 2.19
C CYS A 280 -16.12 6.11 2.28
N TRP A 281 -15.82 6.79 1.18
CA TRP A 281 -15.68 8.25 1.16
C TRP A 281 -16.98 8.96 1.55
N GLN A 282 -18.12 8.49 1.03
CA GLN A 282 -19.42 9.03 1.35
C GLN A 282 -19.79 8.83 2.83
N ARG A 283 -19.67 7.61 3.37
CA ARG A 283 -20.11 7.32 4.75
C ARG A 283 -19.21 7.95 5.82
N VAL A 284 -17.89 7.97 5.59
CA VAL A 284 -16.95 8.70 6.45
C VAL A 284 -17.27 10.19 6.43
N THR A 285 -17.54 10.76 5.26
CA THR A 285 -17.91 12.19 5.16
C THR A 285 -19.26 12.48 5.80
N ALA A 286 -20.26 11.60 5.68
CA ALA A 286 -21.55 11.73 6.36
C ALA A 286 -21.38 11.80 7.88
N THR A 287 -20.54 10.92 8.43
CA THR A 287 -20.18 10.91 9.85
C THR A 287 -19.50 12.22 10.27
N ARG A 288 -18.49 12.67 9.50
CA ARG A 288 -17.78 13.93 9.75
C ARG A 288 -18.70 15.14 9.67
N LEU A 289 -19.59 15.18 8.68
CA LEU A 289 -20.58 16.24 8.50
C LEU A 289 -21.54 16.32 9.70
N ALA A 290 -22.07 15.19 10.16
CA ALA A 290 -22.97 15.14 11.31
C ALA A 290 -22.30 15.65 12.60
N ARG A 291 -21.02 15.29 12.80
CA ARG A 291 -20.22 15.69 13.97
C ARG A 291 -19.81 17.16 13.92
N ARG A 292 -19.21 17.59 12.79
CA ARG A 292 -18.60 18.91 12.63
C ARG A 292 -19.59 20.01 12.28
N LYS A 293 -20.72 19.66 11.65
CA LYS A 293 -21.74 20.60 11.14
C LYS A 293 -21.15 21.65 10.17
N THR A 294 -20.26 21.21 9.29
CA THR A 294 -19.56 22.04 8.28
C THR A 294 -19.97 21.63 6.86
N PRO A 295 -21.21 21.89 6.43
CA PRO A 295 -21.69 21.51 5.09
C PRO A 295 -20.92 22.16 3.93
N GLU A 296 -20.28 23.29 4.19
CA GLU A 296 -19.44 24.06 3.25
C GLU A 296 -18.01 23.53 3.10
N ALA A 297 -17.59 22.56 3.93
CA ALA A 297 -16.28 21.94 3.81
C ALA A 297 -16.13 21.17 2.50
N VAL A 298 -14.90 21.05 2.00
CA VAL A 298 -14.56 20.25 0.82
C VAL A 298 -13.83 19.00 1.29
N ALA A 299 -14.29 17.83 0.85
CA ALA A 299 -13.59 16.58 1.06
C ALA A 299 -12.65 16.30 -0.12
N LYS A 300 -11.47 15.75 0.17
CA LYS A 300 -10.53 15.27 -0.83
C LYS A 300 -10.24 13.78 -0.64
N PHE A 301 -10.19 13.02 -1.72
CA PHE A 301 -9.80 11.61 -1.69
C PHE A 301 -8.59 11.39 -2.60
N CYS A 302 -7.48 10.94 -2.02
CA CYS A 302 -6.20 10.69 -2.70
C CYS A 302 -6.03 9.19 -2.89
N ARG A 303 -6.30 8.70 -4.11
CA ARG A 303 -6.25 7.27 -4.45
C ARG A 303 -4.94 6.91 -5.13
N ALA A 304 -4.17 5.99 -4.57
CA ALA A 304 -2.98 5.43 -5.19
C ALA A 304 -3.33 4.63 -6.46
N VAL A 305 -2.51 4.80 -7.49
CA VAL A 305 -2.69 4.25 -8.83
C VAL A 305 -1.41 3.56 -9.29
N ASP A 306 -1.52 2.27 -9.60
CA ASP A 306 -0.46 1.54 -10.28
C ASP A 306 -0.33 2.04 -11.74
N ALA A 307 0.80 2.67 -12.03
CA ALA A 307 1.09 3.26 -13.34
C ALA A 307 1.78 2.27 -14.30
N ARG A 308 2.01 1.00 -13.91
CA ARG A 308 2.62 -0.02 -14.78
C ARG A 308 1.91 -0.16 -16.12
N ARG A 309 0.58 -0.29 -16.09
CA ARG A 309 -0.23 -0.42 -17.30
C ARG A 309 -0.10 0.79 -18.23
N ALA A 310 -0.12 2.01 -17.68
CA ALA A 310 0.01 3.24 -18.46
C ALA A 310 1.37 3.34 -19.16
N MET A 311 2.40 2.69 -18.62
CA MET A 311 3.76 2.71 -19.12
C MET A 311 4.18 1.44 -19.87
N GLY A 312 3.28 0.46 -20.02
CA GLY A 312 3.63 -0.83 -20.64
C GLY A 312 4.63 -1.64 -19.83
N VAL A 313 4.73 -1.39 -18.52
CA VAL A 313 5.61 -2.11 -17.60
C VAL A 313 4.91 -3.39 -17.15
N PRO A 314 5.61 -4.53 -17.13
CA PRO A 314 5.01 -5.81 -16.79
C PRO A 314 4.66 -5.91 -15.30
N GLN A 315 3.74 -6.82 -14.97
CA GLN A 315 3.24 -6.98 -13.59
C GLN A 315 4.30 -7.55 -12.64
N GLY A 316 5.29 -8.31 -13.12
CA GLY A 316 6.41 -8.79 -12.29
C GLY A 316 7.49 -7.73 -12.04
N TYR A 317 7.33 -6.49 -12.51
CA TYR A 317 8.18 -5.38 -12.10
C TYR A 317 8.03 -5.10 -10.60
N MET A 318 9.14 -5.22 -9.87
CA MET A 318 9.16 -5.13 -8.41
C MET A 318 9.33 -3.71 -7.85
N GLY A 319 9.59 -2.71 -8.69
CA GLY A 319 9.86 -1.35 -8.21
C GLY A 319 8.62 -0.54 -7.88
N ASP A 320 8.80 0.63 -7.25
CA ASP A 320 7.71 1.58 -7.06
C ASP A 320 7.36 2.24 -8.40
N LEU A 321 6.09 2.17 -8.80
CA LEU A 321 5.56 2.90 -9.96
C LEU A 321 4.14 3.37 -9.68
N VAL A 322 4.03 4.31 -8.74
CA VAL A 322 2.75 4.83 -8.24
C VAL A 322 2.57 6.32 -8.55
N THR A 323 1.35 6.69 -8.95
CA THR A 323 0.85 8.07 -8.94
C THR A 323 -0.48 8.14 -8.18
N ILE A 324 -1.07 9.32 -8.03
CA ILE A 324 -2.31 9.53 -7.28
C ILE A 324 -3.39 10.14 -8.18
N ALA A 325 -4.58 9.55 -8.14
CA ALA A 325 -5.80 10.20 -8.61
C ALA A 325 -6.44 10.95 -7.44
N THR A 326 -6.64 12.25 -7.61
CA THR A 326 -7.26 13.11 -6.60
C THR A 326 -8.68 13.45 -7.00
N SER A 327 -9.65 13.15 -6.14
CA SER A 327 -11.04 13.57 -6.30
C SER A 327 -11.41 14.56 -5.19
N THR A 328 -12.22 15.56 -5.52
CA THR A 328 -12.75 16.54 -4.56
C THR A 328 -14.26 16.69 -4.73
N MET A 329 -14.97 16.93 -3.62
CA MET A 329 -16.42 17.13 -3.60
C MET A 329 -16.81 17.90 -2.33
N GLY A 330 -17.85 18.74 -2.38
CA GLY A 330 -18.35 19.39 -1.16
C GLY A 330 -18.93 18.37 -0.18
N PHE A 331 -18.87 18.63 1.13
CA PHE A 331 -19.41 17.72 2.14
C PHE A 331 -20.90 17.42 1.92
N ARG A 332 -21.71 18.47 1.72
CA ARG A 332 -23.15 18.31 1.43
C ARG A 332 -23.37 17.53 0.13
N GLU A 333 -22.70 17.96 -0.94
CA GLU A 333 -22.77 17.35 -2.27
C GLU A 333 -22.44 15.85 -2.21
N LEU A 334 -21.35 15.48 -1.54
CA LEU A 334 -20.88 14.09 -1.44
C LEU A 334 -21.85 13.20 -0.66
N VAL A 335 -22.43 13.70 0.43
CA VAL A 335 -23.35 12.93 1.29
C VAL A 335 -24.72 12.75 0.63
N GLU A 336 -25.16 13.73 -0.16
CA GLU A 336 -26.44 13.70 -0.87
C GLU A 336 -26.36 12.99 -2.24
N ALA A 337 -25.15 12.88 -2.83
CA ALA A 337 -24.95 12.30 -4.15
C ALA A 337 -25.28 10.78 -4.20
N PRO A 338 -25.86 10.28 -5.31
CA PRO A 338 -25.95 8.85 -5.56
C PRO A 338 -24.56 8.20 -5.65
N LEU A 339 -24.41 6.96 -5.16
CA LEU A 339 -23.14 6.24 -5.21
C LEU A 339 -22.56 6.13 -6.64
N ALA A 340 -23.43 6.05 -7.65
CA ALA A 340 -23.03 6.03 -9.06
C ALA A 340 -22.32 7.31 -9.50
N GLU A 341 -22.72 8.47 -8.99
CA GLU A 341 -22.10 9.76 -9.35
C GLU A 341 -20.67 9.85 -8.79
N ILE A 342 -20.50 9.49 -7.51
CA ILE A 342 -19.20 9.48 -6.83
C ILE A 342 -18.27 8.45 -7.51
N SER A 343 -18.79 7.27 -7.84
CA SER A 343 -18.01 6.22 -8.52
C SER A 343 -17.59 6.64 -9.94
N ASN A 344 -18.47 7.33 -10.67
CA ASN A 344 -18.15 7.88 -11.99
C ASN A 344 -17.07 8.96 -11.90
N ARG A 345 -17.11 9.82 -10.87
CA ARG A 345 -16.04 10.78 -10.59
C ARG A 345 -14.70 10.07 -10.37
N PHE A 346 -14.66 9.06 -9.51
CA PHE A 346 -13.43 8.29 -9.30
C PHE A 346 -12.88 7.65 -10.56
N ARG A 347 -13.76 7.09 -11.41
CA ARG A 347 -13.34 6.49 -12.67
C ARG A 347 -12.74 7.53 -13.62
N ARG A 348 -13.38 8.69 -13.76
CA ARG A 348 -12.87 9.81 -14.58
C ARG A 348 -11.53 10.33 -14.09
N ASP A 349 -11.41 10.60 -12.79
CA ASP A 349 -10.19 11.15 -12.20
C ASP A 349 -9.03 10.14 -12.30
N LEU A 350 -9.31 8.84 -12.19
CA LEU A 350 -8.35 7.76 -12.45
C LEU A 350 -7.87 7.74 -13.91
N GLU A 351 -8.78 7.81 -14.88
CA GLU A 351 -8.43 7.77 -16.31
C GLU A 351 -7.63 9.01 -16.75
N ALA A 352 -7.91 10.16 -16.12
CA ALA A 352 -7.19 11.40 -16.36
C ALA A 352 -5.70 11.31 -15.97
N VAL A 353 -5.35 10.49 -14.98
CA VAL A 353 -3.97 10.37 -14.48
C VAL A 353 -3.28 9.05 -14.87
N ASN A 354 -4.04 7.98 -15.11
CA ASN A 354 -3.48 6.66 -15.42
C ASN A 354 -3.27 6.46 -16.94
N ASN A 355 -2.56 7.39 -17.55
CA ASN A 355 -2.17 7.34 -18.95
C ASN A 355 -0.72 7.74 -19.11
N ARG A 356 -0.15 7.40 -20.27
CA ARG A 356 1.28 7.57 -20.54
C ARG A 356 1.75 9.01 -20.39
N ASP A 357 0.99 9.97 -20.91
CA ASP A 357 1.40 11.37 -20.94
C ASP A 357 1.44 11.97 -19.53
N TYR A 358 0.43 11.66 -18.71
CA TYR A 358 0.40 12.09 -17.31
C TYR A 358 1.57 11.51 -16.50
N VAL A 359 1.83 10.21 -16.61
CA VAL A 359 2.90 9.54 -15.85
C VAL A 359 4.28 10.08 -16.25
N ARG A 360 4.54 10.27 -17.55
CA ARG A 360 5.78 10.93 -18.02
C ARG A 360 5.90 12.35 -17.48
N SER A 361 4.80 13.11 -17.52
CA SER A 361 4.79 14.47 -17.01
C SER A 361 5.06 14.52 -15.51
N PHE A 362 4.46 13.62 -14.72
CA PHE A 362 4.66 13.55 -13.27
C PHE A 362 6.10 13.21 -12.93
N ALA A 363 6.67 12.17 -13.57
CA ALA A 363 8.08 11.83 -13.39
C ALA A 363 9.00 13.00 -13.80
N THR A 364 8.71 13.68 -14.90
CA THR A 364 9.49 14.85 -15.33
C THR A 364 9.43 15.98 -14.32
N TRP A 365 8.24 16.26 -13.78
CA TRP A 365 8.06 17.28 -12.75
C TRP A 365 8.86 16.96 -11.49
N ILE A 366 8.84 15.70 -11.01
CA ILE A 366 9.67 15.25 -9.87
C ILE A 366 11.16 15.41 -10.19
N ALA A 367 11.60 14.97 -11.38
CA ALA A 367 13.00 15.06 -11.79
C ALA A 367 13.51 16.50 -11.82
N ARG A 368 12.69 17.42 -12.36
CA ARG A 368 13.00 18.86 -12.46
C ARG A 368 12.81 19.62 -11.14
N THR A 369 12.11 19.05 -10.16
CA THR A 369 11.95 19.67 -8.83
C THR A 369 13.24 19.53 -8.02
N ALA A 370 13.84 20.68 -7.70
CA ALA A 370 15.10 20.77 -6.96
C ALA A 370 14.98 20.19 -5.55
N ASP A 371 13.99 20.67 -4.77
CA ASP A 371 13.69 20.15 -3.44
C ASP A 371 12.49 19.19 -3.46
N LYS A 372 12.78 17.89 -3.54
CA LYS A 372 11.78 16.83 -3.54
C LYS A 372 11.10 16.65 -2.17
N ALA A 373 11.63 17.24 -1.08
CA ALA A 373 10.99 17.20 0.23
C ALA A 373 9.69 18.02 0.28
N THR A 374 9.49 18.93 -0.69
CA THR A 374 8.26 19.69 -0.88
C THR A 374 7.12 18.85 -1.47
N ILE A 375 7.37 17.61 -1.88
CA ILE A 375 6.40 16.76 -2.56
C ILE A 375 5.86 15.69 -1.59
N ALA A 376 4.55 15.44 -1.65
CA ALA A 376 3.89 14.29 -1.04
C ALA A 376 2.69 13.85 -1.87
N TYR A 377 2.38 12.56 -1.87
CA TYR A 377 1.19 12.04 -2.56
C TYR A 377 -0.12 12.73 -2.18
N GLY A 378 -0.28 13.12 -0.91
CA GLY A 378 -1.45 13.86 -0.44
C GLY A 378 -1.36 15.39 -0.59
N GLY A 379 -0.20 15.94 -0.96
CA GLY A 379 0.08 17.39 -0.95
C GLY A 379 -0.43 18.09 0.31
N LYS A 380 -1.24 19.15 0.14
CA LYS A 380 -2.03 19.75 1.23
C LYS A 380 -3.15 18.83 1.69
N PHE A 381 -2.94 18.11 2.78
CA PHE A 381 -3.86 17.10 3.29
C PHE A 381 -4.40 17.47 4.68
N ASN A 382 -5.72 17.45 4.84
CA ASN A 382 -6.38 17.65 6.13
C ASN A 382 -7.04 16.35 6.61
N PRO A 383 -6.52 15.67 7.66
CA PRO A 383 -7.07 14.39 8.11
C PRO A 383 -8.49 14.48 8.71
N ASP A 384 -9.03 15.69 8.97
CA ASP A 384 -10.42 15.88 9.37
C ASP A 384 -11.41 15.86 8.18
N THR A 385 -10.95 16.09 6.96
CA THR A 385 -11.81 16.18 5.76
C THR A 385 -11.42 15.21 4.66
N ASP A 386 -10.14 14.90 4.57
CA ASP A 386 -9.54 14.20 3.44
C ASP A 386 -9.31 12.73 3.78
N ILE A 387 -9.16 11.88 2.76
CA ILE A 387 -8.87 10.45 2.90
C ILE A 387 -7.74 10.08 1.93
N GLY A 388 -6.69 9.46 2.43
CA GLY A 388 -5.72 8.71 1.63
C GLY A 388 -6.22 7.29 1.39
N SER A 389 -5.91 6.71 0.23
CA SER A 389 -6.24 5.30 -0.01
C SER A 389 -5.25 4.61 -0.91
N SER A 390 -4.90 3.39 -0.53
CA SER A 390 -4.14 2.46 -1.37
C SER A 390 -4.84 1.11 -1.42
N SER A 391 -5.17 0.66 -2.64
CA SER A 391 -5.88 -0.59 -2.85
C SER A 391 -4.92 -1.71 -3.24
N TRP A 392 -4.96 -2.79 -2.46
CA TRP A 392 -4.24 -4.03 -2.70
C TRP A 392 -5.18 -5.16 -3.14
N ALA A 393 -6.47 -4.85 -3.36
CA ALA A 393 -7.51 -5.82 -3.69
C ALA A 393 -7.31 -6.55 -5.03
N HIS A 394 -6.39 -6.13 -5.90
CA HIS A 394 -5.99 -6.88 -7.11
C HIS A 394 -5.04 -8.03 -6.82
N ILE A 395 -4.36 -8.02 -5.66
CA ILE A 395 -3.43 -9.07 -5.24
C ILE A 395 -4.20 -10.35 -4.90
N ARG A 396 -3.62 -11.50 -5.24
CA ARG A 396 -4.23 -12.85 -5.13
C ARG A 396 -3.42 -13.81 -4.27
N LEU A 397 -2.71 -13.30 -3.27
CA LEU A 397 -1.85 -14.13 -2.40
C LEU A 397 -2.63 -15.20 -1.62
N ALA A 398 -3.93 -15.01 -1.36
CA ALA A 398 -4.77 -16.01 -0.68
C ALA A 398 -4.85 -17.34 -1.43
N THR A 399 -4.68 -17.31 -2.77
CA THR A 399 -4.74 -18.51 -3.61
C THR A 399 -3.36 -19.10 -3.92
N VAL A 400 -2.28 -18.46 -3.48
CA VAL A 400 -0.90 -18.88 -3.77
C VAL A 400 -0.48 -19.95 -2.77
N ASP A 401 0.05 -21.06 -3.29
CA ASP A 401 0.61 -22.16 -2.49
C ASP A 401 2.09 -21.90 -2.17
N PHE A 402 2.43 -21.77 -0.89
CA PHE A 402 3.79 -21.59 -0.37
C PHE A 402 4.46 -22.94 -0.06
N GLY A 403 4.03 -24.02 -0.72
CA GLY A 403 4.63 -25.34 -0.64
C GLY A 403 4.44 -25.93 0.77
N PRO A 404 5.51 -26.20 1.54
CA PRO A 404 5.39 -26.77 2.87
C PRO A 404 4.54 -25.96 3.87
N LEU A 405 4.34 -24.66 3.63
CA LEU A 405 3.47 -23.81 4.47
C LEU A 405 2.00 -23.81 4.03
N GLY A 406 1.69 -24.33 2.83
CA GLY A 406 0.37 -24.28 2.23
C GLY A 406 -0.05 -22.86 1.81
N ARG A 407 -1.35 -22.58 1.85
CA ARG A 407 -1.92 -21.27 1.51
C ARG A 407 -2.10 -20.40 2.75
N PRO A 408 -1.93 -19.07 2.64
CA PRO A 408 -2.16 -18.19 3.78
C PRO A 408 -3.65 -18.07 4.08
N SER A 409 -4.01 -18.21 5.35
CA SER A 409 -5.41 -18.10 5.81
C SER A 409 -5.80 -16.67 6.16
N LEU A 410 -4.82 -15.83 6.50
CA LEU A 410 -4.99 -14.40 6.70
C LEU A 410 -3.92 -13.62 5.95
N ILE A 411 -4.32 -12.45 5.49
CA ILE A 411 -3.45 -11.45 4.88
C ILE A 411 -3.77 -10.12 5.53
N ARG A 412 -2.81 -9.57 6.27
CA ARG A 412 -3.00 -8.41 7.14
C ARG A 412 -1.84 -7.44 7.00
N ARG A 413 -2.09 -6.17 7.34
CA ARG A 413 -1.03 -5.23 7.69
C ARG A 413 -1.02 -5.18 9.22
N PRO A 414 0.13 -5.42 9.88
CA PRO A 414 0.22 -5.24 11.33
C PRO A 414 -0.19 -3.82 11.77
N ASP A 415 -0.51 -3.69 13.05
CA ASP A 415 -0.83 -2.41 13.69
C ASP A 415 0.45 -1.63 13.97
N PHE A 416 0.54 -0.44 13.40
CA PHE A 416 1.69 0.45 13.48
C PHE A 416 1.22 1.84 13.85
N VAL A 417 2.15 2.79 13.98
CA VAL A 417 1.83 4.20 14.18
C VAL A 417 0.70 4.65 13.23
N PRO A 418 -0.35 5.34 13.74
CA PRO A 418 -1.48 5.78 12.93
C PRO A 418 -1.08 6.66 11.74
N LEU A 419 -1.47 6.26 10.54
CA LEU A 419 -1.49 7.13 9.36
C LEU A 419 -2.83 7.85 9.33
N LYS A 420 -2.87 9.11 9.76
CA LYS A 420 -4.14 9.83 9.96
C LYS A 420 -4.98 9.88 8.68
N SER A 421 -6.21 9.35 8.75
CA SER A 421 -7.22 9.39 7.69
C SER A 421 -6.84 8.65 6.40
N ASP A 422 -6.57 7.36 6.53
CA ASP A 422 -6.17 6.51 5.41
C ASP A 422 -6.96 5.19 5.36
N ILE A 423 -7.08 4.61 4.15
CA ILE A 423 -7.73 3.32 3.90
C ILE A 423 -6.83 2.44 3.04
N TYR A 424 -6.47 1.27 3.58
CA TYR A 424 -5.93 0.17 2.80
C TYR A 424 -7.02 -0.85 2.48
N PHE A 425 -7.26 -1.14 1.21
CA PHE A 425 -8.10 -2.28 0.80
C PHE A 425 -7.21 -3.50 0.64
N MET A 426 -7.30 -4.47 1.56
CA MET A 426 -6.42 -5.64 1.59
C MET A 426 -6.59 -6.53 0.34
N PRO A 427 -5.61 -7.41 0.05
CA PRO A 427 -5.78 -8.47 -0.94
C PRO A 427 -7.06 -9.28 -0.70
N GLN A 428 -7.68 -9.71 -1.79
CA GLN A 428 -8.94 -10.44 -1.70
C GLN A 428 -8.76 -11.75 -0.95
N THR A 429 -9.74 -12.08 -0.09
CA THR A 429 -9.82 -13.40 0.52
C THR A 429 -10.14 -14.46 -0.54
N GLU A 430 -9.95 -15.75 -0.21
CA GLU A 430 -10.33 -16.84 -1.12
C GLU A 430 -11.83 -16.82 -1.46
N SER A 431 -12.68 -16.34 -0.55
CA SER A 431 -14.12 -16.15 -0.76
C SER A 431 -14.47 -14.95 -1.66
N GLY A 432 -13.49 -14.12 -2.00
CA GLY A 432 -13.67 -12.90 -2.79
C GLY A 432 -14.11 -11.69 -1.99
N ASP A 433 -13.95 -11.73 -0.66
CA ASP A 433 -14.20 -10.59 0.22
C ASP A 433 -13.02 -9.60 0.14
N ILE A 434 -13.27 -8.35 0.53
CA ILE A 434 -12.23 -7.34 0.73
C ILE A 434 -12.32 -6.84 2.17
N ASP A 435 -11.24 -7.01 2.92
CA ASP A 435 -11.08 -6.39 4.21
C ASP A 435 -10.48 -4.98 4.02
N ALA A 436 -11.10 -3.95 4.55
CA ALA A 436 -10.58 -2.58 4.57
C ALA A 436 -9.95 -2.29 5.93
N LEU A 437 -8.68 -1.93 5.94
CA LEU A 437 -7.99 -1.38 7.10
C LEU A 437 -8.12 0.14 7.06
N VAL A 438 -8.83 0.73 8.02
CA VAL A 438 -9.03 2.18 8.10
C VAL A 438 -8.29 2.76 9.30
N CYS A 439 -7.72 3.95 9.15
CA CYS A 439 -7.15 4.73 10.25
C CYS A 439 -7.90 6.04 10.43
N PHE A 440 -8.88 6.03 11.33
CA PHE A 440 -9.68 7.23 11.63
C PHE A 440 -9.61 7.55 13.11
N ASN A 441 -9.92 8.81 13.45
CA ASN A 441 -10.07 9.18 14.85
C ASN A 441 -11.26 8.41 15.46
N ARG A 442 -11.21 8.16 16.77
CA ARG A 442 -12.24 7.37 17.46
C ARG A 442 -13.65 7.93 17.27
N ALA A 443 -13.83 9.25 17.17
CA ALA A 443 -15.15 9.83 16.97
C ALA A 443 -15.75 9.51 15.60
N ASP A 444 -14.93 9.48 14.54
CA ASP A 444 -15.35 9.05 13.20
C ASP A 444 -15.65 7.54 13.18
N LEU A 445 -14.85 6.71 13.87
CA LEU A 445 -15.11 5.27 13.99
C LEU A 445 -16.44 5.00 14.73
N ASP A 446 -16.64 5.64 15.88
CA ASP A 446 -17.87 5.50 16.67
C ASP A 446 -19.10 5.97 15.89
N GLY A 447 -18.94 6.98 15.02
CA GLY A 447 -20.00 7.45 14.13
C GLY A 447 -20.32 6.45 13.02
N LEU A 448 -19.30 5.86 12.38
CA LEU A 448 -19.49 4.79 11.39
C LEU A 448 -20.21 3.58 11.99
N MET A 449 -19.90 3.21 13.24
CA MET A 449 -20.57 2.11 13.93
C MET A 449 -22.05 2.39 14.23
N LYS A 450 -22.49 3.65 14.15
CA LYS A 450 -23.91 4.06 14.30
C LYS A 450 -24.58 4.35 12.95
N ASP A 451 -23.82 4.33 11.87
CA ASP A 451 -24.30 4.63 10.54
C ASP A 451 -24.95 3.38 9.94
N GLU A 452 -26.28 3.38 9.83
CA GLU A 452 -27.06 2.20 9.40
C GLU A 452 -26.60 1.67 8.04
N MET A 453 -26.28 2.58 7.11
CA MET A 453 -25.81 2.21 5.79
C MET A 453 -24.42 1.59 5.86
N TRP A 454 -23.48 2.14 6.66
CA TRP A 454 -22.19 1.51 6.90
C TRP A 454 -22.34 0.10 7.45
N THR A 455 -23.08 -0.06 8.56
CA THR A 455 -23.24 -1.35 9.25
C THR A 455 -24.01 -2.39 8.42
N THR A 456 -24.72 -1.96 7.37
CA THR A 456 -25.40 -2.87 6.42
C THR A 456 -24.41 -3.55 5.46
N TYR A 457 -23.31 -2.88 5.07
CA TYR A 457 -22.37 -3.37 4.06
C TYR A 457 -21.00 -3.78 4.61
N ALA A 458 -20.65 -3.31 5.81
CA ALA A 458 -19.33 -3.46 6.43
C ALA A 458 -19.43 -4.18 7.79
N ASP A 459 -18.84 -5.37 7.87
CA ASP A 459 -18.73 -6.13 9.12
C ASP A 459 -17.46 -5.74 9.86
N TYR A 460 -17.57 -5.27 11.10
CA TYR A 460 -16.41 -4.94 11.92
C TYR A 460 -15.58 -6.19 12.27
N ILE A 461 -14.25 -6.10 12.20
CA ILE A 461 -13.31 -7.14 12.61
C ILE A 461 -12.52 -6.66 13.83
N GLY A 462 -12.99 -7.11 15.01
CA GLY A 462 -12.34 -7.09 16.33
C GLY A 462 -12.54 -5.85 17.18
#